data_AF-A0AA88W8D8-F1
#
_entry.id   AF-A0AA88W8D8-F1
#
_cell.length_a   1.000
_cell.length_b   1.000
_cell.length_c   1.000
_cell.angle_alpha   90.00
_cell.angle_beta   90.00
_cell.angle_gamma   90.00
#
_symmetry.space_group_name_H-M   'P 1'
#
loop_
_entity.id
_entity.type
_entity.pdbx_description
1 polymer ?
#
loop_
_entity_poly.entity_id
_entity_poly.type
_entity_poly.pdbx_seq_one_letter_code
_entity_poly.pdbx_strand_id
1 'polypeptide(L)'
;MSSDLKRFLSRLLDTNPDTRITVDEITRDPWFRKGPYKEMRFYDEDFDGKIEKDESMTSLNAFDLISFSSGLDLSGLFDGSSCSVAAGERFVLGESPEKVVGKVEEVVGKEDGLRLKKRKEWGVDVKGQNGNLVVSVEVYRLTDSLVVLEVKREAGEGGRYNDMWEKKIKPELLGQPEGHVAEKDYRIGKKEEVKHGCNNA
;
A
#
# COMPACT_ATOMS: atom_id res chain seq x y z
N MET A 1 -7.08 -28.12 -4.10
CA MET A 1 -6.08 -27.92 -3.01
C MET A 1 -5.95 -29.19 -2.19
N SER A 2 -4.72 -29.64 -1.91
CA SER A 2 -4.43 -30.82 -1.09
C SER A 2 -4.96 -30.65 0.34
N SER A 3 -5.41 -31.73 0.98
CA SER A 3 -5.84 -31.74 2.39
C SER A 3 -4.70 -31.30 3.33
N ASP A 4 -3.46 -31.70 3.02
CA ASP A 4 -2.28 -31.30 3.77
C ASP A 4 -2.01 -29.79 3.68
N LEU A 5 -2.20 -29.19 2.50
CA LEU A 5 -2.06 -27.74 2.30
C LEU A 5 -3.12 -26.99 3.12
N LYS A 6 -4.37 -27.46 3.10
CA LYS A 6 -5.46 -26.83 3.86
C LYS A 6 -5.18 -26.86 5.37
N ARG A 7 -4.72 -28.00 5.90
CA ARG A 7 -4.29 -28.13 7.31
C ARG A 7 -3.13 -27.19 7.65
N PHE A 8 -2.15 -27.09 6.75
CA PHE A 8 -1.01 -26.21 6.96
C PHE A 8 -1.42 -24.74 6.99
N LEU A 9 -2.18 -24.27 5.98
CA LEU A 9 -2.65 -22.89 5.90
C LEU A 9 -3.57 -22.52 7.07
N SER A 10 -4.42 -23.41 7.55
CA SER A 10 -5.29 -23.12 8.71
C SER A 10 -4.49 -22.88 9.99
N ARG A 11 -3.35 -23.55 10.15
CA ARG A 11 -2.45 -23.32 11.30
C ARG A 11 -1.57 -22.08 11.12
N LEU A 12 -1.20 -21.78 9.87
CA LEU A 12 -0.40 -20.60 9.51
C LEU A 12 -1.20 -19.31 9.67
N LEU A 13 -2.45 -19.32 9.23
CA LEU A 13 -3.36 -18.17 9.25
C LEU A 13 -4.27 -18.18 10.48
N ASP A 14 -3.88 -18.85 11.56
CA ASP A 14 -4.59 -18.80 12.84
C ASP A 14 -4.57 -17.38 13.40
N THR A 15 -5.73 -16.80 13.67
CA THR A 15 -5.85 -15.44 14.20
C THR A 15 -5.32 -15.31 15.63
N ASN A 16 -5.31 -16.40 16.40
CA ASN A 16 -4.78 -16.40 17.75
C ASN A 16 -3.26 -16.67 17.72
N PRO A 17 -2.40 -15.71 18.15
CA PRO A 17 -0.95 -15.89 18.11
C PRO A 17 -0.46 -17.05 18.99
N ASP A 18 -1.16 -17.36 20.08
CA ASP A 18 -0.75 -18.42 21.02
C ASP A 18 -0.96 -19.84 20.44
N THR A 19 -1.87 -19.98 19.47
CA THR A 19 -2.18 -21.26 18.80
C THR A 19 -1.66 -21.32 17.37
N ARG A 20 -1.18 -20.21 16.83
CA ARG A 20 -0.56 -20.13 15.51
C ARG A 20 0.70 -21.00 15.45
N ILE A 21 0.88 -21.71 14.34
CA ILE A 21 2.06 -22.54 14.11
C ILE A 21 3.35 -21.72 14.22
N THR A 22 4.32 -22.25 14.96
CA THR A 22 5.65 -21.64 15.12
C THR A 22 6.54 -21.90 13.90
N VAL A 23 7.58 -21.09 13.70
CA VAL A 23 8.56 -21.30 12.60
C VAL A 23 9.19 -22.70 12.67
N ASP A 24 9.52 -23.15 13.88
CA ASP A 24 10.09 -24.47 14.11
C ASP A 24 9.13 -25.61 13.73
N GLU A 25 7.82 -25.42 13.92
CA GLU A 25 6.82 -26.39 13.48
C GLU A 25 6.56 -26.32 11.97
N ILE A 26 6.62 -25.12 11.35
CA ILE A 26 6.52 -24.95 9.90
C ILE A 26 7.60 -25.77 9.20
N THR A 27 8.86 -25.64 9.62
CA THR A 27 10.00 -26.35 9.02
C THR A 27 9.89 -27.88 9.15
N ARG A 28 9.12 -28.37 10.13
CA ARG A 28 8.85 -29.79 10.37
C ARG A 28 7.55 -30.29 9.74
N ASP A 29 6.68 -29.42 9.23
CA ASP A 29 5.36 -29.82 8.71
C ASP A 29 5.49 -30.69 7.45
N PRO A 30 4.75 -31.82 7.35
CA PRO A 30 4.81 -32.70 6.19
C PRO A 30 4.45 -32.03 4.87
N TRP A 31 3.56 -31.03 4.86
CA TRP A 31 3.23 -30.29 3.65
C TRP A 31 4.40 -29.40 3.21
N PHE A 32 5.02 -28.69 4.16
CA PHE A 32 6.15 -27.81 3.90
C PHE A 32 7.38 -28.58 3.39
N ARG A 33 7.60 -29.81 3.89
CA ARG A 33 8.71 -30.68 3.48
C ARG A 33 8.47 -31.50 2.21
N LYS A 34 7.26 -31.51 1.65
CA LYS A 34 6.91 -32.33 0.47
C LYS A 34 7.47 -31.79 -0.85
N GLY A 35 7.89 -30.52 -0.91
CA GLY A 35 8.61 -29.95 -2.05
C GLY A 35 10.13 -30.09 -1.91
N PRO A 36 10.91 -29.92 -2.99
CA PRO A 36 12.36 -29.77 -2.87
C PRO A 36 12.63 -28.46 -2.13
N TYR A 37 12.72 -28.53 -0.80
CA TYR A 37 13.24 -27.45 0.02
C TYR A 37 14.72 -27.28 -0.33
N LYS A 38 14.98 -26.47 -1.37
CA LYS A 38 16.30 -25.86 -1.55
C LYS A 38 16.37 -24.82 -0.46
N GLU A 39 17.28 -25.03 0.49
CA GLU A 39 17.74 -23.99 1.39
C GLU A 39 18.00 -22.74 0.53
N MET A 40 17.21 -21.69 0.76
CA MET A 40 17.33 -20.46 -0.01
C MET A 40 18.67 -19.85 0.44
N ARG A 41 19.74 -20.06 -0.34
CA ARG A 41 21.01 -19.41 -0.09
C ARG A 41 20.78 -17.92 -0.35
N PHE A 42 20.57 -17.16 0.72
CA PHE A 42 20.39 -15.72 0.66
C PHE A 42 21.70 -14.96 0.33
N TYR A 43 22.78 -15.68 0.06
CA TYR A 43 24.09 -15.15 -0.35
C TYR A 43 24.69 -16.01 -1.46
N ASP A 44 24.27 -15.75 -2.70
CA ASP A 44 25.13 -15.86 -3.87
C ASP A 44 24.69 -14.68 -4.76
N GLU A 45 25.56 -13.68 -4.91
CA GLU A 45 25.35 -12.42 -5.65
C GLU A 45 25.17 -12.59 -7.16
N ASP A 46 24.80 -13.78 -7.65
CA ASP A 46 24.74 -14.12 -9.08
C ASP A 46 23.31 -14.52 -9.51
N PHE A 47 22.29 -13.76 -9.11
CA PHE A 47 20.97 -13.85 -9.75
C PHE A 47 21.00 -13.10 -11.10
N ASP A 48 21.74 -13.63 -12.08
CA ASP A 48 21.51 -13.39 -13.51
C ASP A 48 20.30 -14.19 -14.03
N GLY A 49 19.37 -14.50 -13.12
CA GLY A 49 17.99 -14.70 -13.49
C GLY A 49 17.45 -13.35 -13.90
N LYS A 50 17.58 -13.01 -15.19
CA LYS A 50 16.56 -12.20 -15.85
C LYS A 50 15.23 -12.85 -15.53
N ILE A 51 14.60 -12.40 -14.45
CA ILE A 51 13.15 -12.33 -14.42
C ILE A 51 12.89 -11.37 -15.56
N GLU A 52 12.64 -11.94 -16.74
CA GLU A 52 11.89 -11.27 -17.77
C GLU A 52 10.58 -10.91 -17.08
N LYS A 53 10.60 -9.75 -16.43
CA LYS A 53 9.43 -9.08 -15.90
C LYS A 53 8.70 -8.78 -17.17
N ASP A 54 7.83 -9.72 -17.54
CA ASP A 54 6.99 -9.62 -18.71
C ASP A 54 6.45 -8.20 -18.70
N GLU A 55 6.80 -7.43 -19.74
CA GLU A 55 6.44 -6.02 -19.89
C GLU A 55 4.91 -5.88 -20.14
N SER A 56 4.13 -6.85 -19.69
CA SER A 56 2.68 -6.84 -19.70
C SER A 56 2.20 -6.14 -18.43
N MET A 57 1.71 -4.91 -18.64
CA MET A 57 0.78 -4.18 -17.76
C MET A 57 0.72 -4.69 -16.32
N THR A 58 1.41 -4.02 -15.37
CA THR A 58 1.38 -4.36 -13.94
C THR A 58 -0.04 -4.26 -13.35
N SER A 59 -0.82 -5.31 -13.58
CA SER A 59 -2.11 -5.53 -12.96
C SER A 59 -1.87 -6.09 -11.57
N LEU A 60 -2.37 -5.41 -10.55
CA LEU A 60 -2.30 -5.87 -9.18
C LEU A 60 -3.07 -7.17 -9.03
N ASN A 61 -2.38 -8.17 -8.51
CA ASN A 61 -3.00 -9.36 -7.99
C ASN A 61 -3.32 -9.17 -6.49
N ALA A 62 -3.97 -10.17 -5.88
CA ALA A 62 -4.36 -10.12 -4.48
C ALA A 62 -3.15 -10.05 -3.52
N PHE A 63 -2.03 -10.71 -3.83
CA PHE A 63 -0.81 -10.64 -3.02
C PHE A 63 -0.17 -9.26 -3.07
N ASP A 64 -0.20 -8.58 -4.23
CA ASP A 64 0.31 -7.20 -4.32
C ASP A 64 -0.51 -6.28 -3.41
N LEU A 65 -1.84 -6.40 -3.43
CA LEU A 65 -2.71 -5.62 -2.54
C LEU A 65 -2.47 -5.94 -1.05
N ILE A 66 -2.27 -7.21 -0.71
CA ILE A 66 -1.94 -7.63 0.66
C ILE A 66 -0.60 -7.04 1.09
N SER A 67 0.40 -7.00 0.20
CA SER A 67 1.73 -6.46 0.48
C SER A 67 1.72 -4.98 0.88
N PHE A 68 0.71 -4.24 0.45
CA PHE A 68 0.51 -2.84 0.84
C PHE A 68 0.03 -2.67 2.29
N SER A 69 -0.39 -3.72 2.97
CA SER A 69 -0.83 -3.64 4.36
C SER A 69 0.31 -3.18 5.27
N SER A 70 0.07 -2.12 6.05
CA SER A 70 1.03 -1.64 7.06
C SER A 70 1.33 -2.70 8.13
N GLY A 71 0.45 -3.67 8.33
CA GLY A 71 0.70 -4.80 9.23
C GLY A 71 1.74 -5.81 8.73
N LEU A 72 2.15 -5.70 7.46
CA LEU A 72 3.24 -6.49 6.88
C LEU A 72 4.51 -5.66 6.66
N ASP A 73 4.45 -4.35 6.93
CA ASP A 73 5.60 -3.46 6.82
C ASP A 73 6.43 -3.51 8.12
N LEU A 74 7.60 -4.13 8.03
CA LEU A 74 8.53 -4.26 9.15
C LEU A 74 9.55 -3.11 9.21
N SER A 75 9.49 -2.14 8.29
CA SER A 75 10.46 -1.04 8.24
C SER A 75 10.53 -0.26 9.56
N GLY A 76 9.38 -0.08 10.23
CA GLY A 76 9.29 0.60 11.52
C GLY A 76 10.02 -0.11 12.68
N LEU A 77 10.39 -1.38 12.56
CA LEU A 77 11.21 -2.07 13.56
C LEU A 77 12.70 -1.65 13.48
N PHE A 78 13.14 -1.15 12.32
CA PHE A 78 14.53 -0.83 12.03
C PHE A 78 14.79 0.67 11.84
N ASP A 79 13.74 1.50 11.78
CA ASP A 79 13.89 2.95 11.73
C ASP A 79 14.23 3.51 13.11
N GLY A 80 15.48 3.97 13.28
CA GLY A 80 15.98 4.57 14.52
C GLY A 80 15.53 6.02 14.72
N SER A 81 14.77 6.60 13.80
CA SER A 81 14.21 7.94 13.93
C SER A 81 12.72 7.87 14.26
N SER A 82 12.28 8.57 15.30
CA SER A 82 10.86 8.73 15.65
C SER A 82 10.06 9.58 14.65
N CYS A 83 10.65 9.90 13.50
CA CYS A 83 9.99 10.59 12.41
C CYS A 83 9.18 9.58 11.61
N SER A 84 7.93 9.38 12.02
CA SER A 84 6.89 8.66 11.28
C SER A 84 6.79 9.17 9.84
N VAL A 85 7.55 8.56 8.93
CA VAL A 85 7.62 8.93 7.52
C VAL A 85 7.88 7.67 6.72
N ALA A 86 6.82 6.94 6.37
CA ALA A 86 6.90 5.98 5.26
C ALA A 86 5.56 5.36 4.86
N ALA A 87 4.45 5.61 5.58
CA ALA A 87 3.15 5.17 5.10
C ALA A 87 2.73 6.05 3.94
N GLY A 88 3.20 5.73 2.73
CA GLY A 88 2.70 6.32 1.52
C GLY A 88 1.17 6.21 1.47
N GLU A 89 0.50 7.25 0.99
CA GLU A 89 -0.95 7.24 0.88
C GLU A 89 -1.37 6.42 -0.34
N ARG A 90 -2.47 5.67 -0.22
CA ARG A 90 -3.01 4.86 -1.30
C ARG A 90 -4.48 5.15 -1.53
N PHE A 91 -4.86 5.28 -2.79
CA PHE A 91 -6.23 5.57 -3.21
C PHE A 91 -6.64 4.69 -4.38
N VAL A 92 -7.94 4.44 -4.51
CA VAL A 92 -8.51 3.77 -5.67
C VAL A 92 -9.23 4.80 -6.52
N LEU A 93 -8.88 4.87 -7.81
CA LEU A 93 -9.48 5.79 -8.78
C LEU A 93 -10.17 5.02 -9.90
N GLY A 94 -11.29 5.56 -10.37
CA GLY A 94 -12.08 5.04 -11.50
C GLY A 94 -11.62 5.57 -12.86
N GLU A 95 -10.32 5.63 -13.08
CA GLU A 95 -9.72 6.25 -14.27
C GLU A 95 -8.62 5.36 -14.86
N SER A 96 -8.27 5.60 -16.12
CA SER A 96 -7.15 4.87 -16.73
C SER A 96 -5.80 5.42 -16.23
N PRO A 97 -4.73 4.60 -16.18
CA PRO A 97 -3.42 5.05 -15.75
C PRO A 97 -2.91 6.29 -16.50
N GLU A 98 -3.20 6.37 -17.81
CA GLU A 98 -2.84 7.49 -18.68
C GLU A 98 -3.47 8.81 -18.22
N LYS A 99 -4.75 8.76 -17.82
CA LYS A 99 -5.47 9.95 -17.35
C LYS A 99 -4.94 10.43 -16.00
N VAL A 100 -4.67 9.50 -15.08
CA VAL A 100 -4.11 9.83 -13.77
C VAL A 100 -2.73 10.48 -13.91
N VAL A 101 -1.84 9.86 -14.68
CA VAL A 101 -0.50 10.42 -14.95
C VAL A 101 -0.62 11.76 -15.67
N GLY A 102 -1.51 11.89 -16.66
CA GLY A 102 -1.76 13.15 -17.36
C GLY A 102 -2.22 14.28 -16.44
N LYS A 103 -3.11 14.00 -15.47
CA LYS A 103 -3.55 14.98 -14.47
C LYS A 103 -2.40 15.44 -13.56
N VAL A 104 -1.57 14.50 -13.09
CA VAL A 104 -0.37 14.86 -12.29
C VAL A 104 0.58 15.74 -13.10
N GLU A 105 0.77 15.40 -14.38
CA GLU A 105 1.61 16.18 -15.30
C GLU A 105 1.10 17.60 -15.51
N GLU A 106 -0.21 17.75 -15.69
CA GLU A 106 -0.85 19.05 -15.86
C GLU A 106 -0.73 19.93 -14.61
N VAL A 107 -1.01 19.39 -13.42
CA VAL A 107 -0.93 20.14 -12.16
C VAL A 107 0.50 20.61 -11.89
N VAL A 108 1.48 19.73 -12.05
CA VAL A 108 2.88 20.08 -11.84
C VAL A 108 3.39 21.04 -12.93
N GLY A 109 2.87 20.95 -14.16
CA GLY A 109 3.20 21.89 -15.23
C GLY A 109 2.69 23.31 -15.01
N LYS A 110 1.61 23.48 -14.23
CA LYS A 110 1.07 24.80 -13.84
C LYS A 110 1.79 25.41 -12.63
N GLU A 111 2.51 24.60 -11.87
CA GLU A 111 3.08 25.01 -10.58
C GLU A 111 4.56 25.37 -10.72
N ASP A 112 4.88 26.65 -10.46
CA ASP A 112 6.26 27.09 -10.36
C ASP A 112 6.93 26.45 -9.14
N GLY A 113 8.11 25.85 -9.34
CA GLY A 113 8.85 25.21 -8.24
C GLY A 113 8.95 23.69 -8.32
N LEU A 114 8.23 23.04 -9.23
CA LEU A 114 8.18 21.58 -9.34
C LEU A 114 8.79 21.07 -10.65
N ARG A 115 9.36 19.86 -10.61
CA ARG A 115 9.94 19.17 -11.76
C ARG A 115 9.49 17.72 -11.78
N LEU A 116 9.06 17.25 -12.94
CA LEU A 116 8.66 15.86 -13.14
C LEU A 116 9.79 15.03 -13.73
N LYS A 117 9.89 13.80 -13.25
CA LYS A 117 10.68 12.75 -13.87
C LYS A 117 9.82 11.49 -14.00
N LYS A 118 9.49 11.10 -15.23
CA LYS A 118 8.76 9.86 -15.49
C LYS A 118 9.64 8.65 -15.15
N ARG A 119 9.06 7.64 -14.53
CA ARG A 119 9.63 6.29 -14.37
C ARG A 119 9.06 5.37 -15.45
N LYS A 120 9.56 4.14 -15.49
CA LYS A 120 8.94 3.05 -16.27
C LYS A 120 7.60 2.66 -15.60
N GLU A 121 6.68 2.05 -16.36
CA GLU A 121 5.46 1.43 -15.82
C GLU A 121 4.55 2.38 -15.01
N TRP A 122 4.18 3.54 -15.57
CA TRP A 122 3.21 4.49 -14.99
C TRP A 122 3.59 5.11 -13.63
N GLY A 123 4.87 5.16 -13.31
CA GLY A 123 5.42 5.89 -12.17
C GLY A 123 5.93 7.29 -12.52
N VAL A 124 5.86 8.21 -11.57
CA VAL A 124 6.27 9.61 -11.73
C VAL A 124 6.92 10.13 -10.45
N ASP A 125 8.14 10.63 -10.53
CA ASP A 125 8.77 11.38 -9.44
C ASP A 125 8.50 12.88 -9.60
N VAL A 126 7.92 13.50 -8.59
CA VAL A 126 7.77 14.95 -8.46
C VAL A 126 8.88 15.47 -7.54
N LYS A 127 9.72 16.36 -8.06
CA LYS A 127 10.87 16.95 -7.35
C LYS A 127 10.68 18.45 -7.15
N GLY A 128 10.96 18.95 -5.95
CA GLY A 128 11.11 20.39 -5.71
C GLY A 128 12.39 20.95 -6.35
N GLN A 129 12.34 22.19 -6.84
CA GLN A 129 13.47 22.85 -7.54
C GLN A 129 14.79 22.88 -6.75
N ASN A 130 14.73 22.83 -5.41
CA ASN A 130 15.92 22.87 -4.56
C ASN A 130 16.37 21.49 -4.05
N GLY A 131 15.83 20.39 -4.60
CA GLY A 131 16.14 19.02 -4.14
C GLY A 131 15.66 18.72 -2.72
N ASN A 132 14.80 19.59 -2.18
CA ASN A 132 14.30 19.58 -0.80
C ASN A 132 13.10 18.67 -0.56
N LEU A 133 12.48 18.17 -1.64
CA LEU A 133 11.31 17.30 -1.60
C LEU A 133 11.34 16.39 -2.83
N VAL A 134 11.15 15.10 -2.60
CA VAL A 134 10.95 14.09 -3.64
C VAL A 134 9.75 13.25 -3.26
N VAL A 135 8.75 13.23 -4.13
CA VAL A 135 7.54 12.42 -3.99
C VAL A 135 7.46 11.47 -5.18
N SER A 136 7.33 10.19 -4.91
CA SER A 136 7.06 9.16 -5.93
C SER A 136 5.56 8.93 -6.00
N VAL A 137 5.00 8.96 -7.20
CA VAL A 137 3.60 8.64 -7.51
C VAL A 137 3.61 7.44 -8.44
N GLU A 138 3.05 6.32 -7.99
CA GLU A 138 3.01 5.06 -8.74
C GLU A 138 1.56 4.66 -9.00
N VAL A 139 1.23 4.37 -10.26
CA VAL A 139 -0.11 3.98 -10.68
C VAL A 139 -0.13 2.52 -11.08
N TYR A 140 -0.98 1.75 -10.42
CA TYR A 140 -1.13 0.31 -10.62
C TYR A 140 -2.52 -0.03 -11.12
N ARG A 141 -2.64 -0.85 -12.17
CA ARG A 141 -3.95 -1.26 -12.67
C ARG A 141 -4.54 -2.32 -11.75
N LEU A 142 -5.78 -2.18 -11.30
CA LEU A 142 -6.46 -3.21 -10.49
C LEU A 142 -7.49 -3.97 -11.32
N THR A 143 -8.25 -3.27 -12.16
CA THR A 143 -9.21 -3.83 -13.12
C THR A 143 -9.18 -3.02 -14.41
N ASP A 144 -10.08 -3.28 -15.36
CA ASP A 144 -10.23 -2.49 -16.59
C ASP A 144 -10.63 -1.03 -16.32
N SER A 145 -11.25 -0.76 -15.16
CA SER A 145 -11.79 0.56 -14.81
C SER A 145 -11.27 1.11 -13.49
N LEU A 146 -10.43 0.37 -12.76
CA LEU A 146 -9.92 0.78 -11.45
C LEU A 146 -8.39 0.74 -11.44
N VAL A 147 -7.80 1.78 -10.87
CA VAL A 147 -6.37 1.86 -10.59
C VAL A 147 -6.14 2.14 -9.10
N VAL A 148 -5.05 1.62 -8.58
CA VAL A 148 -4.51 1.97 -7.27
C VAL A 148 -3.39 2.97 -7.48
N LEU A 149 -3.53 4.15 -6.85
CA LEU A 149 -2.50 5.16 -6.79
C LEU A 149 -1.76 5.02 -5.47
N GLU A 150 -0.44 4.90 -5.50
CA GLU A 150 0.42 4.94 -4.32
C GLU A 150 1.31 6.18 -4.38
N VAL A 151 1.35 6.95 -3.29
CA VAL A 151 2.15 8.17 -3.19
C VAL A 151 3.09 8.07 -2.00
N LYS A 152 4.39 8.10 -2.26
CA LYS A 152 5.44 7.97 -1.24
C LYS A 152 6.28 9.23 -1.17
N ARG A 153 6.55 9.70 0.05
CA ARG A 153 7.56 10.73 0.29
C ARG A 153 8.92 10.04 0.41
N GLU A 154 9.72 10.13 -0.65
CA GLU A 154 11.06 9.54 -0.71
C GLU A 154 12.09 10.40 0.05
N ALA A 155 11.94 11.72 0.00
CA ALA A 155 12.82 12.66 0.70
C ALA A 155 12.10 13.98 0.97
N GLY A 156 12.53 14.70 2.01
CA GLY A 156 12.07 16.04 2.32
C GLY A 156 11.20 16.14 3.58
N GLU A 157 10.94 17.39 3.97
CA GLU A 157 10.20 17.74 5.18
C GLU A 157 8.69 17.56 4.99
N GLY A 158 7.99 17.07 6.03
CA GLY A 158 6.57 16.74 5.97
C GLY A 158 5.65 17.92 5.65
N GLY A 159 5.97 19.13 6.12
CA GLY A 159 5.18 20.32 5.82
C GLY A 159 5.12 20.65 4.32
N ARG A 160 6.26 20.55 3.63
CA ARG A 160 6.34 20.78 2.17
C ARG A 160 5.65 19.69 1.36
N TYR A 161 5.72 18.44 1.83
CA TYR A 161 4.92 17.35 1.26
C TYR A 161 3.43 17.69 1.31
N ASN A 162 2.94 18.08 2.49
CA ASN A 162 1.53 18.41 2.69
C ASN A 162 1.08 19.58 1.81
N ASP A 163 1.89 20.64 1.69
CA ASP A 163 1.57 21.79 0.84
C ASP A 163 1.50 21.47 -0.65
N MET A 164 2.24 20.46 -1.11
CA MET A 164 2.25 20.03 -2.50
C MET A 164 1.18 18.96 -2.77
N TRP A 165 1.17 17.90 -1.98
CA TRP A 165 0.29 16.76 -2.19
C TRP A 165 -1.15 17.07 -1.81
N GLU A 166 -1.42 17.37 -0.54
CA GLU A 166 -2.79 17.55 -0.03
C GLU A 166 -3.48 18.79 -0.62
N LYS A 167 -2.75 19.88 -0.84
CA LYS A 167 -3.36 21.15 -1.29
C LYS A 167 -3.43 21.32 -2.81
N LYS A 168 -2.55 20.68 -3.59
CA LYS A 168 -2.43 20.94 -5.03
C LYS A 168 -2.73 19.72 -5.88
N ILE A 169 -2.03 18.61 -5.64
CA ILE A 169 -2.12 17.44 -6.53
C ILE A 169 -3.35 16.59 -6.19
N LYS A 170 -3.60 16.30 -4.90
CA LYS A 170 -4.68 15.41 -4.45
C LYS A 170 -6.09 15.91 -4.81
N PRO A 171 -6.43 17.22 -4.67
CA PRO A 171 -7.77 17.72 -5.01
C PRO A 171 -8.11 17.55 -6.50
N GLU A 172 -7.15 17.81 -7.37
CA GLU A 172 -7.26 17.70 -8.83
C GLU A 172 -7.40 16.25 -9.29
N LEU A 173 -6.73 15.32 -8.61
CA LEU A 173 -6.87 13.89 -8.86
C LEU A 173 -8.24 13.34 -8.42
N LEU A 174 -8.74 13.79 -7.27
CA LEU A 174 -10.02 13.32 -6.71
C LEU A 174 -11.24 14.08 -7.25
N GLY A 175 -11.04 15.12 -8.07
CA GLY A 175 -12.12 15.89 -8.68
C GLY A 175 -13.00 16.62 -7.67
N GLN A 176 -12.43 17.12 -6.57
CA GLN A 176 -13.20 17.97 -5.64
C GLN A 176 -13.25 19.42 -6.16
N PRO A 177 -14.45 19.99 -6.39
CA PRO A 177 -14.56 21.43 -6.59
C PRO A 177 -14.13 22.14 -5.29
N GLU A 178 -13.42 23.25 -5.44
CA GLU A 178 -13.03 24.12 -4.32
C GLU A 178 -14.25 24.46 -3.45
N GLY A 179 -14.11 24.29 -2.14
CA GLY A 179 -14.99 24.87 -1.14
C GLY A 179 -16.29 24.08 -0.87
N HIS A 180 -16.25 23.20 0.14
CA HIS A 180 -17.12 23.24 1.32
C HIS A 180 -16.87 21.96 2.14
N VAL A 181 -16.34 22.15 3.35
CA VAL A 181 -16.24 21.11 4.37
C VAL A 181 -17.66 20.63 4.70
N ALA A 182 -17.99 19.40 4.32
CA ALA A 182 -19.08 18.65 4.91
C ALA A 182 -18.47 17.48 5.68
N GLU A 183 -18.19 17.74 6.96
CA GLU A 183 -17.94 16.73 7.97
C GLU A 183 -19.12 15.75 7.96
N LYS A 184 -18.93 14.56 7.38
CA LYS A 184 -19.90 13.47 7.50
C LYS A 184 -19.50 12.64 8.71
N ASP A 185 -20.10 12.98 9.84
CA ASP A 185 -20.14 12.17 11.06
C ASP A 185 -20.50 10.71 10.73
N TYR A 186 -19.51 9.83 10.79
CA TYR A 186 -19.75 8.39 10.83
C TYR A 186 -20.19 8.03 12.26
N ARG A 187 -21.48 8.23 12.56
CA ARG A 187 -22.09 7.75 13.81
C ARG A 187 -22.07 6.22 13.81
N ILE A 188 -21.07 5.66 14.47
CA ILE A 188 -21.06 4.27 14.92
C ILE A 188 -22.28 4.07 15.82
N GLY A 189 -23.14 3.13 15.44
CA GLY A 189 -24.41 2.84 16.10
C GLY A 189 -24.24 2.63 17.61
N LYS A 190 -25.05 3.36 18.38
CA LYS A 190 -25.26 3.06 19.80
C LYS A 190 -25.76 1.63 19.93
N LYS A 191 -25.03 0.79 20.68
CA LYS A 191 -25.59 -0.44 21.23
C LYS A 191 -26.76 -0.07 22.14
N GLU A 192 -27.93 -0.63 21.89
CA GLU A 192 -29.06 -0.59 22.81
C GLU A 192 -28.68 -1.35 24.09
N GLU A 193 -28.66 -0.66 25.23
CA GLU A 193 -28.67 -1.29 26.54
C GLU A 193 -30.08 -1.85 26.81
N VAL A 194 -30.20 -3.16 26.83
CA VAL A 194 -31.41 -3.86 27.30
C VAL A 194 -31.50 -3.71 28.82
N LYS A 195 -32.32 -2.76 29.28
CA LYS A 195 -32.70 -2.65 30.70
C LYS A 195 -33.59 -3.83 31.09
N HIS A 196 -33.07 -4.73 31.89
CA HIS A 196 -33.88 -5.68 32.65
C HIS A 196 -34.53 -4.94 33.82
N GLY A 197 -35.82 -4.62 33.67
CA GLY A 197 -36.64 -4.10 34.76
C GLY A 197 -37.18 -5.22 35.64
N CYS A 198 -36.81 -5.21 36.92
CA CYS A 198 -37.50 -5.94 37.98
C CYS A 198 -38.95 -5.45 38.10
N ASN A 199 -39.91 -6.39 38.14
CA ASN A 199 -41.26 -6.13 38.66
C ASN A 199 -41.43 -6.92 39.95
N ASN A 200 -41.58 -6.19 41.06
CA ASN A 200 -42.21 -6.67 42.28
C ASN A 200 -43.72 -6.44 42.16
N ALA A 201 -44.49 -7.49 42.38
CA ALA A 201 -45.83 -7.46 42.95
C ALA A 201 -46.04 -8.77 43.72
#